data_AF-A0A9N8VCH1-F1
#
_entry.id   AF-A0A9N8VCH1-F1
#
_cell.length_a   1.000
_cell.length_b   1.000
_cell.length_c   1.000
_cell.angle_alpha   90.00
_cell.angle_beta   90.00
_cell.angle_gamma   90.00
#
_symmetry.space_group_name_H-M   'P 1'
#
loop_
_entity.id
_entity.type
_entity.pdbx_description
1 polymer ?
#
loop_
_entity_poly.entity_id
_entity_poly.type
_entity_poly.pdbx_seq_one_letter_code
_entity_poly.pdbx_strand_id
1 'polypeptide(L)'
;MSTAIKRKDMEENKKIKEKNKNIIKRPKKIIKRAPQRPATMPFDIYISYGKPNFIGQLERAKKLLLQERYPKIIVHALGPAIPKAINLVMQLNEITHNQIEYKATTNTVSLFDDIEPEDEEQDYEIQKRYNSAVHIQVSLKKGVLEGGSSAAKITKS
;
A
#
# COMPACT_ATOMS: atom_id res chain seq x y z
N MET A 1 -68.05 19.07 6.64
CA MET A 1 -66.65 19.39 7.00
C MET A 1 -65.68 18.20 6.77
N SER A 2 -65.89 17.36 5.74
CA SER A 2 -65.14 16.09 5.55
C SER A 2 -64.05 16.17 4.46
N THR A 3 -64.20 17.08 3.50
CA THR A 3 -63.36 17.10 2.28
C THR A 3 -61.99 17.77 2.46
N ALA A 4 -61.85 18.70 3.42
CA ALA A 4 -60.60 19.43 3.65
C ALA A 4 -59.56 18.62 4.43
N ILE A 5 -60.00 17.74 5.33
CA ILE A 5 -59.14 16.87 6.15
C ILE A 5 -58.50 15.81 5.25
N LYS A 6 -59.29 15.14 4.40
CA LYS A 6 -58.79 14.19 3.39
C LYS A 6 -57.74 14.74 2.43
N ARG A 7 -57.78 16.04 2.12
CA ARG A 7 -56.79 16.69 1.21
C ARG A 7 -55.45 16.92 1.91
N LYS A 8 -55.46 17.33 3.18
CA LYS A 8 -54.23 17.50 3.98
C LYS A 8 -53.52 16.17 4.22
N ASP A 9 -54.28 15.12 4.56
CA ASP A 9 -53.74 13.78 4.80
C ASP A 9 -53.14 13.16 3.51
N MET A 10 -53.68 13.52 2.34
CA MET A 10 -53.19 13.07 1.04
C MET A 10 -51.91 13.81 0.61
N GLU A 11 -51.79 15.11 0.90
CA GLU A 11 -50.57 15.90 0.64
C GLU A 11 -49.42 15.52 1.58
N GLU A 12 -49.72 15.25 2.85
CA GLU A 12 -48.73 14.82 3.84
C GLU A 12 -48.19 13.42 3.51
N ASN A 13 -49.06 12.49 3.09
CA ASN A 13 -48.64 11.18 2.58
C ASN A 13 -47.85 11.26 1.26
N LYS A 14 -48.10 12.27 0.41
CA LYS A 14 -47.30 12.52 -0.80
C LYS A 14 -45.89 12.99 -0.45
N LYS A 15 -45.77 13.93 0.50
CA LYS A 15 -44.47 14.43 1.01
C LYS A 15 -43.66 13.34 1.73
N ILE A 16 -44.32 12.47 2.48
CA ILE A 16 -43.68 11.31 3.13
C ILE A 16 -43.20 10.29 2.08
N LYS A 17 -43.99 10.04 1.02
CA LYS A 17 -43.58 9.19 -0.11
C LYS A 17 -42.40 9.77 -0.90
N GLU A 18 -42.35 11.08 -1.13
CA GLU A 18 -41.20 11.75 -1.78
C GLU A 18 -39.95 11.75 -0.89
N LYS A 19 -40.08 11.97 0.43
CA LYS A 19 -38.97 11.83 1.39
C LYS A 19 -38.43 10.40 1.43
N ASN A 20 -39.30 9.39 1.38
CA ASN A 20 -38.90 7.98 1.48
C ASN A 20 -38.31 7.41 0.19
N LYS A 21 -38.56 8.02 -0.98
CA LYS A 21 -37.87 7.65 -2.24
C LYS A 21 -36.36 7.98 -2.21
N ASN A 22 -35.91 8.87 -1.32
CA ASN A 22 -34.50 9.26 -1.18
C ASN A 22 -33.67 8.34 -0.25
N ILE A 23 -34.25 7.24 0.27
CA ILE A 23 -33.64 6.46 1.37
C ILE A 23 -32.84 5.24 0.88
N ILE A 24 -32.84 4.93 -0.42
CA ILE A 24 -31.98 3.88 -0.99
C ILE A 24 -30.98 4.53 -1.95
N LYS A 25 -30.06 5.34 -1.39
CA LYS A 25 -28.88 5.76 -2.15
C LYS A 25 -28.05 4.53 -2.45
N ARG A 26 -27.80 4.27 -3.73
CA ARG A 26 -26.89 3.21 -4.15
C ARG A 26 -25.50 3.53 -3.57
N PRO A 27 -24.71 2.53 -3.15
CA PRO A 27 -23.35 2.81 -2.70
C PRO A 27 -22.59 3.50 -3.84
N LYS A 28 -22.07 4.71 -3.58
CA LYS A 28 -21.26 5.43 -4.56
C LYS A 28 -20.10 4.54 -5.01
N LYS A 29 -19.83 4.48 -6.31
CA LYS A 29 -18.72 3.70 -6.86
C LYS A 29 -17.42 4.46 -6.61
N ILE A 30 -16.46 3.80 -5.96
CA ILE A 30 -15.17 4.38 -5.59
C ILE A 30 -14.07 3.69 -6.41
N ILE A 31 -13.32 4.46 -7.19
CA ILE A 31 -12.18 4.02 -7.98
C ILE A 31 -10.90 4.42 -7.24
N LYS A 32 -10.12 3.42 -6.81
CA LYS A 32 -8.88 3.67 -6.05
C LYS A 32 -7.73 3.99 -6.98
N ARG A 33 -7.06 5.14 -6.81
CA ARG A 33 -5.85 5.47 -7.61
C ARG A 33 -4.63 4.75 -7.04
N ALA A 34 -3.63 4.54 -7.91
CA ALA A 34 -2.32 4.08 -7.45
C ALA A 34 -1.68 5.12 -6.51
N PRO A 35 -0.99 4.70 -5.43
CA PRO A 35 -0.25 5.63 -4.58
C PRO A 35 0.76 6.43 -5.39
N GLN A 36 0.79 7.75 -5.20
CA GLN A 36 1.85 8.58 -5.71
C GLN A 36 3.14 8.29 -4.93
N ARG A 37 4.23 8.02 -5.64
CA ARG A 37 5.52 7.67 -5.05
C ARG A 37 6.66 8.07 -6.00
N PRO A 38 7.88 8.29 -5.47
CA PRO A 38 9.05 8.53 -6.31
C PRO A 38 9.35 7.34 -7.23
N ALA A 39 10.25 7.57 -8.19
CA ALA A 39 10.73 6.51 -9.08
C ALA A 39 11.25 5.31 -8.28
N THR A 40 10.92 4.12 -8.75
CA THR A 40 11.35 2.86 -8.11
C THR A 40 12.84 2.66 -8.33
N MET A 41 13.60 2.53 -7.25
CA MET A 41 15.01 2.22 -7.32
C MET A 41 15.25 0.71 -7.49
N PRO A 42 16.41 0.28 -8.02
CA PRO A 42 16.71 -1.15 -8.22
C PRO A 42 16.67 -1.99 -6.93
N PHE A 43 17.04 -1.37 -5.81
CA PHE A 43 17.08 -1.98 -4.48
C PHE A 43 15.74 -1.92 -3.72
N ASP A 44 14.70 -1.33 -4.31
CA ASP A 44 13.38 -1.25 -3.70
C ASP A 44 12.55 -2.50 -3.97
N ILE A 45 11.86 -2.97 -2.94
CA ILE A 45 10.92 -4.09 -3.00
C ILE A 45 9.59 -3.62 -2.45
N TYR A 46 8.57 -3.59 -3.32
CA TYR A 46 7.22 -3.18 -2.94
C TYR A 46 6.33 -4.40 -2.70
N ILE A 47 5.81 -4.51 -1.48
CA ILE A 47 4.94 -5.60 -1.09
C ILE A 47 3.48 -5.17 -1.26
N SER A 48 2.78 -5.89 -2.12
CA SER A 48 1.33 -5.78 -2.29
C SER A 48 0.61 -6.90 -1.52
N TYR A 49 -0.50 -6.55 -0.88
CA TYR A 49 -1.34 -7.50 -0.14
C TYR A 49 -1.94 -8.58 -1.06
N GLY A 50 -2.58 -8.19 -2.16
CA GLY A 50 -3.35 -9.10 -3.03
C GLY A 50 -2.57 -10.00 -3.99
N LYS A 51 -1.24 -9.96 -4.02
CA LYS A 51 -0.43 -10.81 -4.93
C LYS A 51 0.17 -12.02 -4.19
N PRO A 52 -0.20 -13.26 -4.53
CA PRO A 52 0.34 -14.46 -3.91
C PRO A 52 1.69 -14.85 -4.54
N ASN A 53 2.74 -14.04 -4.32
CA ASN A 53 4.10 -14.41 -4.71
C ASN A 53 5.09 -14.08 -3.59
N PHE A 54 4.92 -14.72 -2.44
CA PHE A 54 5.79 -14.49 -1.30
C PHE A 54 7.19 -15.09 -1.53
N ILE A 55 7.26 -16.31 -2.07
CA ILE A 55 8.53 -17.01 -2.34
C ILE A 55 9.39 -16.22 -3.33
N GLY A 56 8.83 -15.75 -4.45
CA GLY A 56 9.57 -14.95 -5.42
C GLY A 56 10.02 -13.58 -4.87
N GLN A 57 9.26 -12.99 -3.94
CA GLN A 57 9.69 -11.77 -3.24
C GLN A 57 10.88 -12.04 -2.32
N LEU A 58 10.87 -13.18 -1.62
CA LEU A 58 11.97 -13.61 -0.75
C LEU A 58 13.24 -13.92 -1.55
N GLU A 59 13.12 -14.67 -2.64
CA GLU A 59 14.23 -14.97 -3.55
C GLU A 59 14.81 -13.70 -4.18
N ARG A 60 13.96 -12.75 -4.58
CA ARG A 60 14.39 -11.44 -5.07
C ARG A 60 15.18 -10.69 -4.00
N ALA A 61 14.67 -10.63 -2.77
CA ALA A 61 15.36 -9.96 -1.66
C ALA A 61 16.74 -10.58 -1.40
N LYS A 62 16.82 -11.92 -1.38
CA LYS A 62 18.08 -12.67 -1.25
C LYS A 62 19.04 -12.38 -2.40
N LYS A 63 18.55 -12.38 -3.64
CA LYS A 63 19.34 -12.09 -4.85
C LYS A 63 19.93 -10.69 -4.80
N LEU A 64 19.11 -9.67 -4.50
CA LEU A 64 19.56 -8.28 -4.42
C LEU A 64 20.66 -8.10 -3.36
N LEU A 65 20.51 -8.75 -2.20
CA LEU A 65 21.45 -8.59 -1.10
C LEU A 65 22.75 -9.40 -1.30
N LEU A 66 22.66 -10.65 -1.75
CA LEU A 66 23.80 -11.57 -1.78
C LEU A 66 24.48 -11.67 -3.16
N GLN A 67 23.70 -11.68 -4.24
CA GLN A 67 24.24 -11.85 -5.59
C GLN A 67 24.60 -10.49 -6.22
N GLU A 68 23.67 -9.55 -6.18
CA GLU A 68 23.86 -8.21 -6.75
C GLU A 68 24.62 -7.28 -5.80
N ARG A 69 24.87 -7.71 -4.55
CA ARG A 69 25.68 -7.04 -3.53
C ARG A 69 25.29 -5.59 -3.30
N TYR A 70 23.99 -5.28 -3.36
CA TYR A 70 23.54 -3.97 -2.92
C TYR A 70 23.88 -3.76 -1.45
N PRO A 71 24.38 -2.57 -1.07
CA PRO A 71 24.73 -2.28 0.33
C PRO A 71 23.51 -2.33 1.25
N LYS A 72 22.33 -2.04 0.68
CA LYS A 72 21.04 -2.12 1.35
C LYS A 72 19.93 -2.40 0.35
N ILE A 73 18.87 -3.03 0.83
CA ILE A 73 17.58 -3.13 0.16
C ILE A 73 16.52 -2.43 1.00
N ILE A 74 15.47 -1.91 0.38
CA ILE A 74 14.36 -1.27 1.09
C ILE A 74 13.07 -2.00 0.77
N VAL A 75 12.43 -2.55 1.81
CA VAL A 75 11.12 -3.19 1.69
C VAL A 75 10.04 -2.18 2.07
N HIS A 76 9.18 -1.85 1.12
CA HIS A 76 8.08 -0.91 1.29
C HIS A 76 6.75 -1.65 1.38
N ALA A 77 5.95 -1.30 2.38
CA ALA A 77 4.60 -1.83 2.55
C ALA A 77 3.62 -0.76 3.02
N LEU A 78 2.37 -0.92 2.58
CA LEU A 78 1.26 0.00 2.88
C LEU A 78 0.11 -0.79 3.53
N GLY A 79 -0.40 -0.28 4.64
CA GLY A 79 -1.59 -0.79 5.35
C GLY A 79 -1.60 -2.31 5.51
N PRO A 80 -2.54 -3.04 4.92
CA PRO A 80 -2.69 -4.49 5.11
C PRO A 80 -1.49 -5.31 4.61
N ALA A 81 -0.58 -4.73 3.80
CA ALA A 81 0.63 -5.41 3.36
C ALA A 81 1.77 -5.41 4.40
N ILE A 82 1.65 -4.63 5.48
CA ILE A 82 2.71 -4.47 6.50
C ILE A 82 3.10 -5.81 7.15
N PRO A 83 2.16 -6.65 7.65
CA PRO A 83 2.52 -7.93 8.26
C PRO A 83 3.30 -8.85 7.31
N LYS A 84 2.95 -8.83 6.02
CA LYS A 84 3.64 -9.61 4.98
C LYS A 84 5.07 -9.14 4.75
N ALA A 85 5.31 -7.84 4.78
CA ALA A 85 6.66 -7.29 4.64
C ALA A 85 7.54 -7.62 5.85
N ILE A 86 6.98 -7.55 7.06
CA ILE A 86 7.68 -7.95 8.29
C ILE A 86 8.07 -9.43 8.20
N ASN A 87 7.11 -10.30 7.84
CA ASN A 87 7.36 -11.73 7.67
C ASN A 87 8.45 -12.01 6.61
N LEU A 88 8.46 -11.27 5.50
CA LEU A 88 9.50 -11.42 4.48
C LEU A 88 10.90 -11.12 5.03
N VAL A 89 11.04 -10.06 5.81
CA VAL A 89 12.34 -9.68 6.40
C VAL A 89 12.76 -10.69 7.47
N MET A 90 11.82 -11.19 8.27
CA MET A 90 12.10 -12.24 9.27
C MET A 90 12.59 -13.53 8.62
N GLN A 91 11.91 -14.01 7.57
CA GLN A 91 12.36 -15.21 6.85
C GLN A 91 13.68 -15.00 6.12
N LEU A 92 13.92 -13.81 5.58
CA LEU A 92 15.22 -13.48 5.01
C LEU A 92 16.32 -13.55 6.08
N ASN A 93 16.04 -13.08 7.29
CA ASN A 93 16.96 -13.15 8.42
C ASN A 93 17.30 -14.60 8.81
N GLU A 94 16.28 -15.47 8.84
CA GLU A 94 16.46 -16.90 9.11
C GLU A 94 17.31 -17.59 8.03
N ILE A 95 16.99 -17.39 6.74
CA ILE A 95 17.71 -18.00 5.61
C ILE A 95 19.16 -17.50 5.51
N THR A 96 19.41 -16.27 5.95
CA THR A 96 20.76 -15.69 5.99
C THR A 96 21.48 -16.00 7.30
N HIS A 97 20.96 -16.89 8.15
CA HIS A 97 21.56 -17.28 9.43
C HIS A 97 21.88 -16.06 10.32
N ASN A 98 20.94 -15.11 10.41
CA ASN A 98 21.08 -13.88 11.19
C ASN A 98 22.23 -12.95 10.74
N GLN A 99 22.66 -13.02 9.48
CA GLN A 99 23.74 -12.18 8.92
C GLN A 99 23.26 -10.81 8.41
N ILE A 100 21.98 -10.50 8.56
CA ILE A 100 21.41 -9.21 8.17
C ILE A 100 21.08 -8.34 9.38
N GLU A 101 21.10 -7.03 9.16
CA GLU A 101 20.61 -5.99 10.06
C GLU A 101 19.45 -5.28 9.37
N TYR A 102 18.43 -4.89 10.12
CA TYR A 102 17.28 -4.18 9.57
C TYR A 102 16.79 -3.06 10.48
N LYS A 103 16.30 -1.98 9.85
CA LYS A 103 15.74 -0.80 10.52
C LYS A 103 14.39 -0.46 9.90
N ALA A 104 13.35 -0.48 10.72
CA ALA A 104 12.00 -0.08 10.32
C ALA A 104 11.77 1.42 10.55
N THR A 105 11.17 2.09 9.57
CA THR A 105 10.68 3.47 9.66
C THR A 105 9.20 3.50 9.29
N THR A 106 8.40 4.25 10.04
CA THR A 106 6.96 4.38 9.83
C THR A 106 6.63 5.73 9.21
N ASN A 107 5.68 5.73 8.29
CA ASN A 107 5.21 6.94 7.62
C ASN A 107 3.69 6.90 7.43
N THR A 108 3.08 8.06 7.25
CA THR A 108 1.69 8.17 6.80
C THR A 108 1.68 8.59 5.33
N VAL A 109 1.02 7.81 4.48
CA VAL A 109 0.92 8.08 3.04
C VAL A 109 -0.48 8.55 2.71
N SER A 110 -0.58 9.69 2.04
CA SER A 110 -1.84 10.19 1.47
C SER A 110 -2.15 9.49 0.15
N LEU A 111 -3.38 9.00 0.03
CA LEU A 111 -3.92 8.32 -1.13
C LEU A 111 -5.14 9.09 -1.62
N PHE A 112 -5.38 9.02 -2.91
CA PHE A 112 -6.51 9.69 -3.56
C PHE A 112 -7.37 8.63 -4.23
N ASP A 113 -8.66 8.68 -3.96
CA ASP A 113 -9.66 7.80 -4.55
C ASP A 113 -10.69 8.69 -5.27
N ASP A 114 -11.17 8.26 -6.43
CA ASP A 114 -12.20 8.95 -7.20
C ASP A 114 -13.57 8.39 -6.84
N ILE A 115 -14.52 9.28 -6.57
CA ILE A 115 -15.91 8.95 -6.30
C ILE A 115 -16.71 9.31 -7.55
N GLU A 116 -17.30 8.29 -8.17
CA GLU A 116 -18.18 8.45 -9.32
C GLU A 116 -19.50 9.09 -8.87
N PRO A 117 -19.96 10.17 -9.53
CA PRO A 117 -21.21 10.82 -9.21
C PRO A 117 -22.41 9.95 -9.61
N GLU A 118 -23.57 10.22 -9.00
CA GLU A 118 -24.83 9.56 -9.36
C GLU A 118 -25.41 10.11 -10.68
N ASP A 119 -24.99 11.30 -11.07
CA ASP A 119 -25.41 12.05 -12.24
C ASP A 119 -24.25 12.10 -13.25
N GLU A 120 -24.49 11.67 -14.48
CA GLU A 120 -23.48 11.57 -15.54
C GLU A 120 -22.96 12.96 -15.98
N GLU A 121 -23.71 14.02 -15.70
CA GLU A 121 -23.32 15.41 -16.01
C GLU A 121 -22.41 16.03 -14.94
N GLN A 122 -22.20 15.36 -13.79
CA GLN A 122 -21.35 15.84 -12.71
C GLN A 122 -19.92 15.28 -12.83
N ASP A 123 -18.95 16.05 -12.35
CA ASP A 123 -17.56 15.63 -12.29
C ASP A 123 -17.29 14.66 -11.12
N TYR A 124 -16.21 13.88 -11.23
CA TYR A 124 -15.73 13.02 -10.16
C TYR A 124 -15.29 13.82 -8.93
N GLU A 125 -15.71 13.35 -7.75
CA GLU A 125 -15.25 13.90 -6.47
C GLU A 125 -13.96 13.18 -6.04
N ILE A 126 -12.92 13.93 -5.65
CA ILE A 126 -11.66 13.36 -5.17
C ILE A 126 -11.70 13.22 -3.65
N GLN A 127 -11.62 11.99 -3.16
CA GLN A 127 -11.49 11.69 -1.75
C GLN A 127 -10.03 11.43 -1.36
N LYS A 128 -9.55 12.10 -0.31
CA LYS A 128 -8.23 11.84 0.28
C LYS A 128 -8.33 10.88 1.47
N ARG A 129 -7.48 9.86 1.48
CA ARG A 129 -7.36 8.85 2.56
C ARG A 129 -5.93 8.75 3.06
N TYR A 130 -5.75 8.39 4.32
CA TYR A 130 -4.44 8.18 4.92
C TYR A 130 -4.25 6.72 5.31
N ASN A 131 -3.13 6.14 4.88
CA ASN A 131 -2.72 4.79 5.30
C ASN A 131 -1.36 4.84 5.96
N SER A 132 -1.16 3.98 6.96
CA SER A 132 0.16 3.71 7.51
C SER A 132 1.03 3.00 6.47
N ALA A 133 2.31 3.34 6.45
CA ALA A 133 3.34 2.72 5.64
C ALA A 133 4.54 2.37 6.52
N VAL A 134 5.24 1.31 6.13
CA VAL A 134 6.50 0.89 6.74
C VAL A 134 7.56 0.76 5.64
N HIS A 135 8.74 1.26 5.96
CA HIS A 135 9.96 1.12 5.19
C HIS A 135 10.97 0.35 6.03
N ILE A 136 11.32 -0.86 5.61
CA ILE A 136 12.33 -1.68 6.29
C ILE A 136 13.59 -1.65 5.44
N GLN A 137 14.60 -0.92 5.93
CA GLN A 137 15.93 -0.97 5.34
C GLN A 137 16.61 -2.25 5.85
N VAL A 138 17.17 -3.05 4.95
CA VAL A 138 17.90 -4.28 5.28
C VAL A 138 19.31 -4.20 4.69
N SER A 139 20.33 -4.54 5.45
CA SER A 139 21.73 -4.57 5.05
C SER A 139 22.44 -5.78 5.66
N LEU A 140 23.59 -6.18 5.10
CA LEU A 140 24.43 -7.21 5.73
C LEU A 140 25.12 -6.63 6.97
N LYS A 141 25.29 -7.45 8.01
CA LYS A 141 26.05 -7.07 9.22
C LYS A 141 27.52 -6.81 8.87
N LYS A 142 28.11 -5.79 9.51
CA LYS A 142 29.54 -5.50 9.40
C LYS A 142 30.35 -6.71 9.88
N GLY A 143 31.35 -7.13 9.09
CA GLY A 143 32.18 -8.31 9.35
C GLY A 143 31.88 -9.55 8.50
N VAL A 144 30.70 -9.63 7.84
CA VAL A 144 30.37 -10.75 6.94
C VAL A 144 31.08 -10.61 5.57
N LEU A 145 31.39 -9.39 5.15
CA LEU A 145 32.03 -9.10 3.86
C LEU A 145 33.57 -9.06 3.91
N GLU A 146 34.17 -9.06 5.10
CA GLU A 146 35.64 -8.97 5.23
C GLU A 146 36.38 -10.29 5.02
N GLY A 147 35.66 -11.42 4.94
CA GLY A 147 36.23 -12.74 4.68
C GLY A 147 36.48 -13.09 3.20
N GLY A 148 36.32 -12.13 2.26
CA GLY A 148 36.25 -12.46 0.84
C GLY A 148 36.85 -11.43 -0.13
N SER A 149 37.80 -10.59 0.31
CA SER A 149 38.55 -9.74 -0.62
C SER A 149 40.05 -9.83 -0.39
N SER A 150 40.67 -10.83 -1.02
CA SER A 150 42.04 -10.68 -1.51
C SER A 150 42.00 -9.52 -2.52
N ALA A 151 42.35 -8.33 -2.04
CA ALA A 151 42.54 -7.16 -2.87
C ALA A 151 43.68 -7.47 -3.86
N ALA A 152 43.34 -7.78 -5.09
CA ALA A 152 44.28 -7.79 -6.19
C ALA A 152 44.85 -6.36 -6.30
N LYS A 153 46.06 -6.18 -5.77
CA LYS A 153 46.91 -5.01 -6.04
C LYS A 153 47.14 -4.98 -7.55
N ILE A 154 46.42 -4.11 -8.24
CA ILE A 154 46.78 -3.71 -9.59
C ILE A 154 48.02 -2.82 -9.45
N THR A 155 49.17 -3.39 -9.77
CA THR A 155 50.44 -2.69 -9.91
C THR A 155 50.37 -1.77 -11.13
N LYS A 156 50.71 -0.50 -10.90
CA LYS A 156 51.00 0.52 -11.91
C LYS A 156 52.16 0.04 -12.80
N SER A 157 52.01 0.18 -14.11
CA SER A 157 53.09 0.23 -15.11
C SER A 157 53.02 1.57 -15.82
#